data_AF-G7KKH0-F1
#
_entry.id   AF-G7KKH0-F1
#
_cell.length_a   1.000
_cell.length_b   1.000
_cell.length_c   1.000
_cell.angle_alpha   90.00
_cell.angle_beta   90.00
_cell.angle_gamma   90.00
#
_symmetry.space_group_name_H-M   'P 1'
#
loop_
_entity.id
_entity.type
_entity.pdbx_description
1 polymer ?
#
loop_
_entity_poly.entity_id
_entity_poly.type
_entity_poly.pdbx_seq_one_letter_code
_entity_poly.pdbx_strand_id
1 'polypeptide(L)' 'MFLDKVLAITFLLTSDGAVLEKLKPYLENGKLKPILDPKSPFPFSQTVEAFSYLNTNRVVGKIVIHPIP' A
#
# COMPACT_ATOMS: atom_id res chain seq x y z
N MET A 1 -6.19 27.11 -11.29
CA MET A 1 -5.81 26.93 -9.88
C MET A 1 -5.98 25.48 -9.50
N PHE A 2 -5.05 24.61 -9.93
CA PHE A 2 -4.76 23.28 -9.35
C PHE A 2 -3.44 22.88 -10.00
N LEU A 3 -2.36 23.38 -9.40
CA LEU A 3 -1.00 23.18 -9.87
C LEU A 3 -0.21 22.54 -8.72
N ASP A 4 -0.57 21.31 -8.36
CA ASP A 4 0.25 20.53 -7.46
C ASP A 4 1.20 19.67 -8.30
N LYS A 5 2.40 20.22 -8.42
CA LYS A 5 3.59 19.61 -8.99
C LYS A 5 3.89 18.29 -8.28
N VAL A 6 3.34 17.19 -8.77
CA VAL A 6 3.95 15.88 -8.58
C VAL A 6 5.07 15.82 -9.60
N LEU A 7 6.33 15.86 -9.15
CA LEU A 7 7.45 15.37 -9.94
C LEU A 7 6.99 14.03 -10.51
N ALA A 8 6.88 13.88 -11.83
CA ALA A 8 6.48 12.63 -12.44
C ALA A 8 7.47 11.56 -11.99
N ILE A 9 7.13 10.80 -10.93
CA ILE A 9 7.88 9.63 -10.52
C ILE A 9 7.58 8.62 -11.60
N THR A 10 8.48 8.45 -12.55
CA THR A 10 8.42 7.37 -13.53
C THR A 10 8.41 6.07 -12.73
N PHE A 11 7.24 5.47 -12.59
CA PHE A 11 7.08 4.21 -11.86
C PHE A 11 7.57 3.08 -12.78
N LEU A 12 8.90 2.87 -12.81
CA LEU A 12 9.60 1.90 -13.66
C LEU A 12 9.47 0.45 -13.15
N LEU A 13 8.36 0.12 -12.49
CA LEU A 13 8.10 -1.21 -12.00
C LEU A 13 7.09 -1.89 -12.92
N THR A 14 7.49 -3.03 -13.50
CA THR A 14 6.54 -3.92 -14.17
C THR A 14 5.96 -4.86 -13.12
N SER A 15 4.63 -4.95 -13.05
CA SER A 15 3.96 -5.92 -12.19
C SER A 15 4.14 -7.33 -12.77
N ASP A 16 4.77 -8.23 -12.03
CA ASP A 16 5.06 -9.61 -12.45
C ASP A 16 4.88 -10.57 -11.27
N GLY A 17 3.97 -11.55 -11.41
CA GLY A 17 3.72 -12.58 -10.41
C GLY A 17 4.94 -13.48 -10.15
N ALA A 18 5.83 -13.67 -11.12
CA ALA A 18 7.05 -14.45 -10.93
C ALA A 18 8.01 -13.82 -9.90
N VAL A 19 7.92 -12.51 -9.68
CA VAL A 19 8.66 -11.83 -8.61
C VAL A 19 8.12 -12.23 -7.23
N LEU A 20 6.81 -12.38 -7.06
CA LEU A 20 6.20 -12.84 -5.81
C LEU A 20 6.62 -14.29 -5.49
N GLU A 21 6.66 -15.17 -6.49
CA GLU A 21 7.15 -16.54 -6.31
C GLU A 21 8.61 -16.59 -5.86
N LYS A 22 9.47 -15.71 -6.39
CA LYS A 22 10.87 -15.56 -5.92
C LYS A 22 10.95 -15.06 -4.48
N LEU A 23 10.00 -14.22 -4.04
CA LEU A 23 9.96 -13.65 -2.70
C LEU A 23 9.32 -14.59 -1.66
N LYS A 24 8.47 -15.53 -2.09
CA LYS A 24 7.74 -16.48 -1.26
C LYS A 24 8.55 -17.11 -0.12
N PRO A 25 9.73 -17.74 -0.32
CA PRO A 25 10.46 -18.37 0.77
C PRO A 25 10.86 -17.38 1.87
N TYR A 26 11.11 -16.11 1.53
CA TYR A 26 11.45 -15.07 2.50
C TYR A 26 10.24 -14.51 3.25
N LEU A 27 9.07 -14.55 2.63
CA LEU A 27 7.80 -14.19 3.27
C LEU A 27 7.40 -15.30 4.26
N GLU A 28 7.48 -16.56 3.83
CA GLU A 28 7.12 -17.73 4.65
C GLU A 28 8.05 -17.92 5.86
N ASN A 29 9.36 -17.71 5.69
CA ASN A 29 10.31 -17.77 6.80
C ASN A 29 10.38 -16.48 7.64
N GLY A 30 9.60 -15.45 7.30
CA GLY A 30 9.49 -14.20 8.04
C GLY A 30 10.71 -13.27 7.95
N LYS A 31 11.69 -13.54 7.07
CA LYS A 31 12.80 -12.61 6.79
C LYS A 31 12.28 -11.32 6.16
N LEU A 32 11.24 -11.41 5.33
CA LEU A 32 10.48 -10.27 4.82
C LEU A 32 9.11 -10.27 5.49
N LYS A 33 8.76 -9.13 6.11
CA LYS A 33 7.47 -8.95 6.78
C LYS A 33 6.71 -7.78 6.14
N PRO A 34 5.41 -7.92 5.87
CA PRO A 34 4.59 -6.77 5.49
C PRO A 34 4.52 -5.78 6.65
N ILE A 35 4.60 -4.49 6.34
CA ILE A 35 4.38 -3.42 7.31
C ILE A 35 3.03 -2.80 6.99
N LEU A 36 2.10 -2.93 7.92
CA LEU A 36 0.79 -2.31 7.84
C LEU A 36 0.78 -1.05 8.70
N ASP A 37 0.07 -0.03 8.22
CA ASP A 37 -0.19 1.15 9.04
C ASP A 37 -1.01 0.74 10.28
N PRO A 38 -0.73 1.27 11.48
CA PRO A 38 -1.47 0.93 12.69
C PRO A 38 -2.99 1.16 12.60
N LYS A 39 -3.46 1.99 11.68
CA LYS A 39 -4.90 2.23 11.44
C LYS A 39 -5.54 1.19 10.51
N SER A 40 -4.77 0.26 9.94
CA SER A 40 -5.28 -0.81 9.10
C SER A 40 -5.74 -2.02 9.94
N PRO A 41 -6.75 -2.77 9.49
CA PRO A 41 -7.53 -2.54 8.26
C PRO A 41 -8.62 -1.49 8.45
N PHE A 42 -8.95 -0.79 7.37
CA PHE A 42 -10.18 0.01 7.28
C PHE A 42 -11.31 -0.86 6.70
N PRO A 43 -12.55 -0.76 7.21
CA PRO A 43 -13.70 -1.40 6.56
C PRO A 43 -13.97 -0.77 5.19
N PHE A 44 -14.56 -1.54 4.26
CA PHE A 44 -14.84 -1.05 2.89
C PHE A 44 -15.65 0.26 2.85
N SER A 45 -16.57 0.46 3.80
CA SER A 45 -17.35 1.68 3.95
C SER A 45 -16.51 2.93 4.24
N GLN A 46 -15.26 2.77 4.70
CA GLN A 46 -14.34 3.87 5.04
C GLN A 46 -13.22 4.08 4.01
N THR A 47 -13.44 3.65 2.77
CA THR A 47 -12.43 3.78 1.71
C THR A 47 -12.03 5.23 1.47
N VAL A 48 -12.98 6.18 1.52
CA VAL A 48 -12.72 7.61 1.30
C VAL A 48 -11.83 8.19 2.42
N GLU A 49 -12.08 7.81 3.66
CA GLU A 49 -11.32 8.19 4.85
C GLU A 49 -9.90 7.62 4.80
N ALA A 50 -9.77 6.36 4.35
CA ALA A 50 -8.48 5.72 4.17
C ALA A 50 -7.60 6.46 3.13
N PHE A 51 -8.18 6.88 2.00
CA PHE A 51 -7.50 7.73 1.01
C PHE A 51 -7.18 9.13 1.56
N SER A 52 -8.10 9.72 2.33
CA SER A 52 -7.88 11.02 2.97
C SER A 52 -6.69 10.97 3.93
N TYR A 53 -6.57 9.89 4.72
CA TYR A 53 -5.43 9.65 5.60
C TYR A 53 -4.13 9.43 4.81
N LEU A 54 -4.16 8.66 3.70
CA LEU A 54 -3.01 8.48 2.81
C LEU A 54 -2.44 9.81 2.30
N ASN A 55 -3.33 10.72 1.89
CA ASN A 55 -2.96 12.03 1.36
C ASN A 55 -2.33 12.97 2.41
N THR A 56 -2.39 12.62 3.71
CA THR A 56 -1.69 13.38 4.75
C THR A 56 -0.18 13.13 4.76
N ASN A 57 0.32 12.14 4.00
CA ASN A 57 1.72 11.71 3.97
C ASN A 57 2.25 11.22 5.34
N ARG A 58 1.37 10.77 6.24
CA ARG A 58 1.74 10.24 7.58
C ARG A 58 1.65 8.72 7.71
N VAL A 59 1.25 8.04 6.64
CA VAL A 59 1.11 6.57 6.62
C VAL A 59 2.46 5.90 6.79
N VAL A 60 2.53 4.90 7.66
CA VAL A 60 3.68 4.01 7.79
C VAL A 60 3.32 2.66 7.18
N GLY A 61 4.07 2.21 6.16
CA GLY A 61 3.78 0.94 5.48
C GLY A 61 2.61 1.05 4.50
N LYS A 62 1.66 0.11 4.59
CA LYS A 62 0.49 0.02 3.69
C LYS A 62 -0.82 0.21 4.43
N ILE A 63 -1.75 0.91 3.79
CA ILE A 63 -3.17 0.90 4.16
C ILE A 63 -3.82 -0.34 3.55
N VAL A 64 -4.60 -1.07 4.34
CA VAL A 64 -5.39 -2.24 3.89
C VAL A 64 -6.87 -1.98 4.08
N ILE A 65 -7.68 -2.26 3.05
CA ILE A 65 -9.14 -2.27 3.14
C ILE A 65 -9.63 -3.71 3.29
N HIS A 66 -10.27 -4.02 4.41
CA HIS A 66 -10.80 -5.36 4.70
C HIS A 66 -11.85 -5.29 5.84
N PRO A 67 -12.95 -6.07 5.78
CA PRO A 67 -13.38 -6.92 4.66
C PRO A 67 -13.95 -6.10 3.49
N ILE A 68 -13.91 -6.70 2.29
CA ILE A 68 -14.55 -6.19 1.06
C ILE A 68 -15.77 -7.11 0.78
N PRO A 69 -16.98 -6.56 0.53
CA PRO A 69 -18.18 -7.34 0.21
C PRO A 69 -18.07 -8.18 -1.07
#